data_AF-A0A3N5QKX1-F1
#
_entry.id   AF-A0A3N5QKX1-F1
#
_cell.length_a   1.000
_cell.length_b   1.000
_cell.length_c   1.000
_cell.angle_alpha   90.00
_cell.angle_beta   90.00
_cell.angle_gamma   90.00
#
_symmetry.space_group_name_H-M   'P 1'
#
loop_
_entity.id
_entity.type
_entity.pdbx_description
1 polymer ?
#
loop_
_entity_poly.entity_id
_entity_poly.type
_entity_poly.pdbx_seq_one_letter_code
_entity_poly.pdbx_strand_id
1 'polypeptide(L)'
;MESNIMLYLAIYLVIIGVFVLLILSPLSLFLSFRLFRMTGKKILLTSLALAIPSLLLLSLPEIFDWNSWVGYLLTGLLSLGYCSFLFFKIFRGPLTKSIGLSLSYGLLNMLLISACFFILSLISRDQPLNPEAKEWLAAKPAKVAEADNLYYALIGFSADPSINPHQAGLQCIKEYNGYEQKKALAQKQGTPLPPSPACFSPKMPSPDKDLDNLCDATKPDCLTRFRTEQKQFDTLIKKYEFLLDNYIGLAHYTGYNNDAIRGPETPMIQAGSILKAHKLFIARTTLNYLKGKRPESLESLQQEINFQRQNLLRSDNTLFSMVSVSLLNRDLYLYSELLDQDIAEKSFQKKLALPLLSDKEKDFTKVLQGEFQFINSIFQSGTLGLPFESIGRLQKFPQKFVFKHNTTVNLFFQNHKELLEWSRLPADKRPFSPDIKSAPSFGFLDVGYNPIGVILLSITAPSFEPYIYRLDNLDGLIRLINVKQRIRHDRIAKEKIEAFLKQDLVFCKNPYTNQPMTWDAKTETLYFMDPSKEEQKVAVNIPFSIK
;
A
#
# COMPACT_ATOMS: atom_id res chain seq x y z
N MET A 1 22.30 2.61 4.15
CA MET A 1 23.22 3.78 4.29
C MET A 1 23.87 4.15 2.96
N GLU A 2 24.25 3.18 2.12
CA GLU A 2 24.89 3.42 0.81
C GLU A 2 24.01 4.18 -0.22
N SER A 3 22.69 3.96 -0.21
CA SER A 3 21.76 4.66 -1.11
C SER A 3 21.75 6.20 -0.91
N ASN A 4 21.92 6.66 0.33
CA ASN A 4 21.99 8.10 0.62
C ASN A 4 23.29 8.73 0.08
N ILE A 5 24.41 8.01 0.14
CA ILE A 5 25.71 8.50 -0.35
C ILE A 5 25.68 8.71 -1.87
N MET A 6 25.07 7.78 -2.61
CA MET A 6 24.91 7.89 -4.07
C MET A 6 23.97 9.04 -4.46
N LEU A 7 22.92 9.30 -3.68
CA LEU A 7 22.03 10.45 -3.89
C LEU A 7 22.76 11.79 -3.69
N TYR A 8 23.57 11.91 -2.62
CA TYR A 8 24.37 13.10 -2.38
C TYR A 8 25.42 13.33 -3.49
N LEU A 9 26.07 12.27 -3.96
CA LEU A 9 27.04 12.33 -5.07
C LEU A 9 26.39 12.76 -6.38
N ALA A 10 25.21 12.23 -6.71
CA ALA A 10 24.46 12.61 -7.91
C ALA A 10 24.03 14.09 -7.87
N ILE A 11 23.52 14.55 -6.73
CA ILE A 11 23.17 15.97 -6.53
C ILE A 11 24.42 16.86 -6.67
N TYR A 12 25.55 16.45 -6.10
CA TYR A 12 26.81 17.21 -6.16
C TYR A 12 27.34 17.34 -7.60
N LEU A 13 27.27 16.26 -8.39
CA LEU A 13 27.71 16.26 -9.79
C LEU A 13 26.83 17.14 -10.69
N VAL A 14 25.51 17.16 -10.49
CA VAL A 14 24.59 18.04 -11.22
C VAL A 14 24.86 19.51 -10.89
N ILE A 15 25.10 19.83 -9.61
CA ILE A 15 25.43 21.20 -9.18
C ILE A 15 26.76 21.66 -9.82
N ILE A 16 27.79 20.81 -9.83
CA ILE A 16 29.08 21.14 -10.47
C ILE A 16 28.89 21.35 -11.97
N GLY A 17 28.13 20.49 -12.66
CA GLY A 17 27.87 20.63 -14.11
C GLY A 17 27.19 21.95 -14.46
N VAL A 18 26.18 22.36 -13.68
CA VAL A 18 25.48 23.64 -13.86
C VAL A 18 26.39 24.83 -13.54
N PHE A 19 27.23 24.72 -12.50
CA PHE A 19 28.16 25.79 -12.10
C PHE A 19 29.26 26.04 -13.14
N VAL A 20 29.80 24.96 -13.73
CA VAL A 20 30.79 25.04 -14.82
C VAL A 20 30.18 25.70 -16.07
N LEU A 21 28.94 25.36 -16.43
CA LEU A 21 28.24 25.97 -17.56
C LEU A 21 27.94 27.46 -17.34
N LEU A 22 27.57 27.85 -16.11
CA LEU A 22 27.28 29.25 -15.76
C LEU A 22 28.51 30.16 -15.70
N ILE A 23 29.69 29.61 -15.39
CA ILE A 23 30.94 30.38 -15.34
C ILE A 23 31.58 30.55 -16.72
N LEU A 24 31.46 29.56 -17.59
CA LEU A 24 32.10 29.60 -18.92
C LEU A 24 31.33 30.45 -19.94
N SER A 25 30.01 30.60 -19.79
CA SER A 25 29.18 31.37 -20.75
C SER A 25 29.44 32.89 -20.75
N PRO A 26 29.56 33.60 -19.60
CA PRO A 26 29.79 35.04 -19.55
C PRO A 26 31.17 35.44 -20.10
N LEU A 27 32.17 34.58 -19.89
CA LEU A 27 33.53 34.80 -20.37
C LEU A 27 33.58 34.79 -21.91
N SER A 28 32.82 33.90 -22.54
CA SER A 28 32.70 33.83 -24.01
C SER A 28 31.94 35.02 -24.62
N LEU A 29 30.89 35.50 -23.93
CA LEU A 29 30.12 36.68 -24.31
C LEU A 29 30.94 37.97 -24.18
N PHE A 30 31.73 38.10 -23.11
CA PHE A 30 32.62 39.24 -22.89
C PHE A 30 33.74 39.33 -23.95
N LEU A 31 34.34 38.20 -24.32
CA LEU A 31 35.33 38.12 -25.41
C LEU A 31 34.73 38.48 -26.78
N SER A 32 33.51 38.02 -27.06
CA SER A 32 32.79 38.31 -28.30
C SER A 32 32.42 39.80 -28.43
N PHE A 33 32.00 40.43 -27.33
CA PHE A 33 31.66 41.85 -27.30
C PHE A 33 32.89 42.75 -27.50
N ARG A 34 34.05 42.35 -26.96
CA ARG A 34 35.33 43.05 -27.17
C ARG A 34 35.80 42.98 -28.63
N LEU A 35 35.63 41.83 -29.29
CA LEU A 35 35.96 41.64 -30.72
C LEU A 35 35.04 42.43 -31.66
N PHE A 36 33.74 42.53 -31.33
CA PHE A 36 32.77 43.30 -32.11
C PHE A 36 33.07 44.81 -32.11
N ARG A 37 33.52 45.37 -30.96
CA ARG A 37 33.86 46.79 -30.84
C ARG A 37 35.06 47.21 -31.70
N MET A 38 35.90 46.26 -32.13
CA MET A 38 37.10 46.53 -32.91
C MET A 38 36.90 46.51 -34.43
N THR A 39 35.79 45.97 -34.97
CA THR A 39 35.73 45.58 -36.40
C THR A 39 34.78 46.34 -37.32
N GLY A 40 33.93 47.24 -36.80
CA GLY A 40 33.26 48.33 -37.56
C GLY A 40 32.50 47.99 -38.88
N LYS A 41 31.17 48.21 -38.88
CA LYS A 41 30.21 48.48 -39.99
C LYS A 41 30.21 47.68 -41.33
N LYS A 42 31.19 46.85 -41.70
CA LYS A 42 31.19 46.14 -43.01
C LYS A 42 30.47 44.78 -43.06
N ILE A 43 29.90 44.30 -41.95
CA ILE A 43 29.35 42.91 -41.83
C ILE A 43 27.84 42.81 -42.14
N LEU A 44 27.13 43.94 -42.29
CA LEU A 44 25.67 43.97 -42.41
C LEU A 44 25.12 43.52 -43.78
N LEU A 45 25.93 43.56 -44.85
CA LEU A 45 25.49 43.25 -46.22
C LEU A 45 25.66 41.76 -46.60
N THR A 46 26.62 41.06 -46.01
CA THR A 46 26.85 39.62 -46.24
C THR A 46 25.92 38.72 -45.45
N SER A 47 25.32 39.22 -44.37
CA SER A 47 24.34 38.49 -43.56
C SER A 47 22.97 38.35 -44.26
N LEU A 48 22.62 39.26 -45.18
CA LEU A 48 21.38 39.18 -45.96
C LEU A 48 21.44 38.11 -47.08
N ALA A 49 22.61 37.87 -47.68
CA ALA A 49 22.76 36.93 -48.79
C ALA A 49 22.69 35.45 -48.36
N LEU A 50 22.96 35.15 -47.08
CA LEU A 50 22.90 33.80 -46.50
C LEU A 50 21.52 33.44 -45.92
N ALA A 51 20.61 34.41 -45.78
CA ALA A 51 19.26 34.18 -45.24
C ALA A 51 18.30 33.55 -46.27
N ILE A 52 18.55 33.74 -47.57
CA ILE A 52 17.66 33.34 -48.67
C ILE A 52 17.59 31.81 -48.87
N PRO A 53 18.68 31.03 -48.81
CA PRO A 53 18.60 29.56 -48.92
C PRO A 53 17.88 28.88 -47.75
N SER A 54 18.00 29.46 -46.54
CA SER A 54 17.39 28.96 -45.31
C SER A 54 15.86 29.10 -45.31
N LEU A 55 15.34 30.12 -46.00
CA LEU A 55 13.90 30.35 -46.18
C LEU A 55 13.27 29.42 -47.24
N LEU A 56 14.05 28.98 -48.24
CA LEU A 56 13.59 28.03 -49.26
C LEU A 56 13.45 26.59 -48.72
N LEU A 57 14.33 26.18 -47.79
CA LEU A 57 14.24 24.88 -47.12
C LEU A 57 13.04 24.74 -46.16
N LEU A 58 12.47 25.86 -45.70
CA LEU A 58 11.26 25.89 -44.86
C LEU A 58 9.95 25.79 -45.66
N SER A 59 10.01 25.69 -47.00
CA SER A 59 8.84 25.76 -47.90
C SER A 59 8.46 24.44 -48.59
N LEU A 60 9.03 23.30 -48.19
CA LEU A 60 8.72 21.96 -48.75
C LEU A 60 7.84 21.15 -47.77
N PRO A 61 6.51 21.09 -47.93
CA PRO A 61 5.60 20.64 -46.86
C PRO A 61 5.36 19.12 -46.77
N GLU A 62 5.79 18.31 -47.75
CA GLU A 62 5.19 16.98 -47.96
C GLU A 62 6.04 15.76 -47.58
N ILE A 63 7.23 15.91 -46.99
CA ILE A 63 8.17 14.77 -46.85
C ILE A 63 8.41 14.29 -45.40
N PHE A 64 7.99 15.02 -44.36
CA PHE A 64 8.27 14.63 -42.96
C PHE A 64 7.06 14.73 -42.01
N ASP A 65 6.87 13.68 -41.20
CA ASP A 65 5.88 13.63 -40.11
C ASP A 65 6.21 14.67 -39.02
N TRP A 66 5.30 15.62 -38.85
CA TRP A 66 5.46 16.85 -38.05
C TRP A 66 5.55 16.63 -36.53
N ASN A 67 5.38 15.40 -36.04
CA ASN A 67 5.54 15.09 -34.62
C ASN A 67 6.97 14.80 -34.17
N SER A 68 7.94 14.69 -35.09
CA SER A 68 9.34 14.50 -34.69
C SER A 68 10.10 15.84 -34.67
N TRP A 69 10.09 16.51 -33.53
CA TRP A 69 10.94 17.69 -33.25
C TRP A 69 12.44 17.44 -33.50
N VAL A 70 12.84 16.18 -33.54
CA VAL A 70 14.15 15.68 -33.96
C VAL A 70 14.48 16.11 -35.40
N GLY A 71 13.50 16.14 -36.31
CA GLY A 71 13.65 16.63 -37.68
C GLY A 71 14.06 18.10 -37.72
N TYR A 72 13.35 18.96 -36.98
CA TYR A 72 13.65 20.39 -36.88
C TYR A 72 15.04 20.68 -36.31
N LEU A 73 15.43 19.95 -35.26
CA LEU A 73 16.75 20.08 -34.64
C LEU A 73 17.86 19.66 -35.63
N LEU A 74 17.68 18.54 -36.34
CA LEU A 74 18.62 18.05 -37.35
C LEU A 74 18.73 18.99 -38.55
N THR A 75 17.62 19.48 -39.10
CA THR A 75 17.66 20.46 -40.21
C THR A 75 18.30 21.77 -39.78
N GLY A 76 18.02 22.25 -38.56
CA GLY A 76 18.68 23.43 -38.00
C GLY A 76 20.19 23.23 -37.86
N LEU A 77 20.61 22.12 -37.27
CA LEU A 77 22.02 21.74 -37.11
C LEU A 77 22.75 21.61 -38.46
N LEU A 78 22.14 20.97 -39.46
CA LEU A 78 22.70 20.80 -40.80
C LEU A 78 22.82 22.13 -41.54
N SER A 79 21.80 23.00 -41.47
CA SER A 79 21.86 24.34 -42.06
C SER A 79 22.95 25.22 -41.43
N LEU A 80 23.12 25.12 -40.11
CA LEU A 80 24.11 25.89 -39.36
C LEU A 80 25.54 25.40 -39.59
N GLY A 81 25.73 24.08 -39.70
CA GLY A 81 26.99 23.46 -40.10
C GLY A 81 27.40 23.87 -41.52
N TYR A 82 26.44 23.87 -42.45
CA TYR A 82 26.68 24.27 -43.84
C TYR A 82 27.04 25.75 -43.98
N CYS A 83 26.33 26.64 -43.28
CA CYS A 83 26.65 28.08 -43.24
C CYS A 83 28.04 28.34 -42.64
N SER A 84 28.41 27.62 -41.58
CA SER A 84 29.74 27.74 -40.95
C SER A 84 30.87 27.28 -41.88
N PHE A 85 30.64 26.19 -42.62
CA PHE A 85 31.58 25.66 -43.62
C PHE A 85 31.78 26.62 -44.79
N LEU A 86 30.70 27.18 -45.35
CA LEU A 86 30.78 28.17 -46.43
C LEU A 86 31.49 29.45 -45.98
N PHE A 87 31.22 29.92 -44.75
CA PHE A 87 31.87 31.10 -44.18
C PHE A 87 33.39 30.90 -44.04
N PHE A 88 33.84 29.72 -43.58
CA PHE A 88 35.26 29.36 -43.50
C PHE A 88 35.94 29.26 -44.88
N LYS A 89 35.22 28.80 -45.91
CA LYS A 89 35.75 28.62 -47.26
C LYS A 89 35.96 29.97 -47.98
N ILE A 90 35.08 30.94 -47.74
CA ILE A 90 35.08 32.24 -48.42
C ILE A 90 36.07 33.24 -47.79
N PHE A 91 36.35 33.14 -46.49
CA PHE A 91 37.14 34.14 -45.76
C PHE A 91 38.43 33.55 -45.16
N ARG A 92 39.56 33.60 -45.90
CA ARG A 92 40.87 33.00 -45.55
C ARG A 92 41.91 33.91 -44.84
N GLY A 93 41.51 35.09 -44.33
CA GLY A 93 42.42 36.02 -43.65
C GLY A 93 42.70 35.71 -42.16
N PRO A 94 43.76 36.27 -41.56
CA PRO A 94 44.04 36.12 -40.13
C PRO A 94 42.94 36.73 -39.24
N LEU A 95 42.30 37.82 -39.68
CA LEU A 95 41.17 38.43 -39.00
C LEU A 95 39.91 37.54 -39.02
N THR A 96 39.74 36.76 -40.10
CA THR A 96 38.56 35.91 -40.30
C THR A 96 38.66 34.60 -39.53
N LYS A 97 39.87 34.15 -39.19
CA LYS A 97 40.09 33.07 -38.21
C LYS A 97 39.58 33.44 -36.81
N SER A 98 39.83 34.66 -36.34
CA SER A 98 39.36 35.12 -35.02
C SER A 98 37.83 35.27 -34.97
N ILE A 99 37.23 35.84 -36.02
CA ILE A 99 35.78 35.98 -36.14
C ILE A 99 35.09 34.61 -36.28
N GLY A 100 35.65 33.71 -37.11
CA GLY A 100 35.16 32.34 -37.27
C GLY A 100 35.20 31.53 -35.97
N LEU A 101 36.26 31.69 -35.16
CA LEU A 101 36.34 31.07 -33.84
C LEU A 101 35.22 31.59 -32.93
N SER A 102 35.02 32.91 -32.86
CA SER A 102 33.97 33.51 -32.01
C SER A 102 32.56 33.08 -32.41
N LEU A 103 32.27 32.97 -33.71
CA LEU A 103 30.99 32.46 -34.23
C LEU A 103 30.79 30.99 -33.90
N SER A 104 31.84 30.16 -34.00
CA SER A 104 31.76 28.74 -33.66
C SER A 104 31.46 28.51 -32.17
N TYR A 105 32.06 29.32 -31.27
CA TYR A 105 31.75 29.29 -29.84
C TYR A 105 30.32 29.78 -29.54
N GLY A 106 29.87 30.84 -30.20
CA GLY A 106 28.50 31.34 -30.06
C GLY A 106 27.46 30.28 -30.46
N LEU A 107 27.70 29.56 -31.56
CA LEU A 107 26.84 28.48 -32.02
C LEU A 107 26.84 27.27 -31.06
N LEU A 108 28.02 26.85 -30.60
CA LEU A 108 28.12 25.78 -29.60
C LEU A 108 27.36 26.12 -28.32
N ASN A 109 27.49 27.36 -27.83
CA ASN A 109 26.76 27.82 -26.65
C ASN A 109 25.24 27.82 -26.88
N MET A 110 24.76 28.30 -28.04
CA MET A 110 23.34 28.27 -28.37
C MET A 110 22.80 26.84 -28.47
N LEU A 111 23.59 25.91 -29.00
CA LEU A 111 23.24 24.49 -29.05
C LEU A 111 23.20 23.86 -27.66
N LEU A 112 24.18 24.14 -26.81
CA LEU A 112 24.21 23.68 -25.42
C LEU A 112 23.01 24.23 -24.64
N ILE A 113 22.70 25.52 -24.78
CA ILE A 113 21.53 26.14 -24.15
C ILE A 113 20.24 25.49 -24.65
N SER A 114 20.10 25.28 -25.96
CA SER A 114 18.91 24.64 -26.55
C SER A 114 18.77 23.18 -26.09
N ALA A 115 19.87 22.44 -26.02
CA ALA A 115 19.90 21.08 -25.48
C ALA A 115 19.53 21.08 -23.99
N CYS A 116 20.03 22.02 -23.19
CA CYS A 116 19.64 22.17 -21.79
C CYS A 116 18.14 22.47 -21.65
N PHE A 117 17.57 23.39 -22.44
CA PHE A 117 16.12 23.66 -22.41
C PHE A 117 15.30 22.45 -22.87
N PHE A 118 15.77 21.72 -23.88
CA PHE A 118 15.14 20.50 -24.34
C PHE A 118 15.13 19.42 -23.26
N ILE A 119 16.28 19.17 -22.63
CA ILE A 119 16.42 18.22 -21.52
C ILE A 119 15.57 18.66 -20.33
N LEU A 120 15.58 19.95 -19.94
CA LEU A 120 14.73 20.47 -18.88
C LEU A 120 13.24 20.32 -19.21
N SER A 121 12.84 20.52 -20.47
CA SER A 121 11.47 20.29 -20.93
C SER A 121 11.09 18.82 -20.81
N LEU A 122 11.95 17.90 -21.24
CA LEU A 122 11.72 16.45 -21.10
C LEU A 122 11.62 16.04 -19.63
N ILE A 123 12.56 16.50 -18.80
CA ILE A 123 12.56 16.25 -17.35
C ILE A 123 11.37 16.91 -16.68
N SER A 124 10.82 18.02 -17.20
CA SER A 124 9.67 18.73 -16.60
C SER A 124 8.33 18.04 -16.84
N ARG A 125 8.20 17.23 -17.90
CA ARG A 125 6.97 16.50 -18.20
C ARG A 125 6.86 15.29 -17.26
N ASP A 126 5.64 14.98 -16.83
CA ASP A 126 5.34 13.74 -16.14
C ASP A 126 4.92 12.69 -17.17
N GLN A 127 5.17 11.42 -16.88
CA GLN A 127 4.71 10.32 -17.72
C GLN A 127 3.18 10.20 -17.62
N PRO A 128 2.50 9.69 -18.66
CA PRO A 128 1.09 9.33 -18.52
C PRO A 128 0.95 8.16 -17.53
N LEU A 129 -0.24 8.04 -16.91
CA LEU A 129 -0.57 6.86 -16.12
C LEU A 129 -0.59 5.61 -17.02
N ASN A 130 -0.06 4.51 -16.49
CA ASN A 130 -0.20 3.20 -17.10
C ASN A 130 -1.69 2.84 -17.22
N PRO A 131 -2.13 2.19 -18.33
CA PRO A 131 -3.54 1.81 -18.51
C PRO A 131 -4.08 0.99 -17.33
N GLU A 132 -3.33 0.00 -16.87
CA GLU A 132 -3.72 -0.85 -15.73
C GLU A 132 -3.82 -0.05 -14.41
N ALA A 133 -2.89 0.88 -14.16
CA ALA A 133 -2.95 1.77 -13.00
C ALA A 133 -4.19 2.67 -13.06
N LYS A 134 -4.52 3.19 -14.24
CA LYS A 134 -5.73 3.99 -14.47
C LYS A 134 -7.00 3.18 -14.21
N GLU A 135 -7.03 1.91 -14.63
CA GLU A 135 -8.15 1.00 -14.35
C GLU A 135 -8.30 0.76 -12.84
N TRP A 136 -7.19 0.54 -12.12
CA TRP A 136 -7.23 0.38 -10.66
C TRP A 136 -7.72 1.63 -9.93
N LEU A 137 -7.34 2.83 -10.39
CA LEU A 137 -7.87 4.08 -9.84
C LEU A 137 -9.35 4.29 -10.19
N ALA A 138 -9.82 3.78 -11.33
CA ALA A 138 -11.20 3.92 -11.78
C ALA A 138 -12.15 2.85 -11.21
N ALA A 139 -11.61 1.77 -10.65
CA ALA A 139 -12.38 0.68 -10.09
C ALA A 139 -13.27 1.17 -8.95
N LYS A 140 -14.57 0.90 -9.07
CA LYS A 140 -15.55 1.22 -8.04
C LYS A 140 -15.99 -0.05 -7.33
N PRO A 141 -16.11 -0.04 -6.00
CA PRO A 141 -16.73 -1.14 -5.28
C PRO A 141 -18.17 -1.35 -5.76
N ALA A 142 -18.67 -2.57 -5.59
CA ALA A 142 -20.06 -2.88 -5.87
C ALA A 142 -20.98 -2.01 -5.01
N LYS A 143 -22.06 -1.50 -5.62
CA LYS A 143 -23.05 -0.73 -4.87
C LYS A 143 -23.74 -1.64 -3.86
N VAL A 144 -23.79 -1.18 -2.61
CA VAL A 144 -24.52 -1.80 -1.51
C VAL A 144 -25.59 -0.81 -1.06
N ALA A 145 -26.78 -1.32 -0.72
CA ALA A 145 -27.85 -0.47 -0.19
C ALA A 145 -27.41 0.15 1.15
N GLU A 146 -27.73 1.43 1.39
CA GLU A 146 -27.28 2.11 2.61
C GLU A 146 -27.63 1.33 3.88
N ALA A 147 -28.83 0.75 3.96
CA ALA A 147 -29.31 -0.02 5.12
C ALA A 147 -28.59 -1.35 5.37
N ASP A 148 -27.85 -1.87 4.38
CA ASP A 148 -27.15 -3.17 4.45
C ASP A 148 -25.62 -3.00 4.39
N ASN A 149 -25.11 -1.77 4.51
CA ASN A 149 -23.68 -1.51 4.37
C ASN A 149 -22.96 -1.63 5.72
N LEU A 150 -22.25 -2.74 5.91
CA LEU A 150 -21.43 -3.01 7.09
C LEU A 150 -20.43 -1.88 7.41
N TYR A 151 -19.91 -1.18 6.40
CA TYR A 151 -18.92 -0.12 6.60
C TYR A 151 -19.42 0.96 7.57
N TYR A 152 -20.70 1.37 7.47
CA TYR A 152 -21.25 2.38 8.36
C TYR A 152 -21.32 1.90 9.81
N ALA A 153 -21.71 0.65 10.05
CA ALA A 153 -21.72 0.08 11.40
C ALA A 153 -20.31 0.00 12.00
N LEU A 154 -19.27 -0.27 11.19
CA LEU A 154 -17.88 -0.31 11.63
C LEU A 154 -17.32 1.09 11.96
N ILE A 155 -17.72 2.11 11.21
CA ILE A 155 -17.32 3.50 11.48
C ILE A 155 -17.99 4.02 12.75
N GLY A 156 -19.29 3.79 12.90
CA GLY A 156 -20.03 4.22 14.09
C GLY A 156 -19.98 3.26 15.27
N PHE A 157 -19.08 2.26 15.25
CA PHE A 157 -19.09 1.16 16.23
C PHE A 157 -19.02 1.62 17.69
N SER A 158 -18.23 2.65 17.99
CA SER A 158 -18.16 3.26 19.33
C SER A 158 -18.99 4.54 19.44
N ALA A 159 -20.14 4.60 18.78
CA ALA A 159 -21.14 5.62 19.06
C ALA A 159 -21.63 5.51 20.51
N ASP A 160 -22.27 6.57 20.98
CA ASP A 160 -22.96 6.56 22.28
C ASP A 160 -23.96 5.37 22.34
N PRO A 161 -24.12 4.68 23.49
CA PRO A 161 -25.01 3.52 23.60
C PRO A 161 -26.47 3.81 23.21
N SER A 162 -26.91 5.07 23.29
CA SER A 162 -28.25 5.49 22.88
C SER A 162 -28.42 5.65 21.36
N ILE A 163 -27.33 5.59 20.60
CA ILE A 163 -27.32 5.83 19.15
C ILE A 163 -27.01 4.52 18.42
N ASN A 164 -27.81 4.22 17.40
CA ASN A 164 -27.54 3.08 16.52
C ASN A 164 -26.19 3.28 15.79
N PRO A 165 -25.23 2.33 15.90
CA PRO A 165 -23.90 2.47 15.31
C PRO A 165 -23.91 2.72 13.80
N HIS A 166 -24.82 2.05 13.07
CA HIS A 166 -24.91 2.21 11.63
C HIS A 166 -25.39 3.62 11.24
N GLN A 167 -26.40 4.16 11.94
CA GLN A 167 -26.85 5.53 11.72
C GLN A 167 -25.75 6.55 12.04
N ALA A 168 -25.03 6.35 13.14
CA ALA A 168 -23.91 7.22 13.52
C ALA A 168 -22.79 7.21 12.47
N GLY A 169 -22.41 6.04 11.96
CA GLY A 169 -21.39 5.92 10.93
C GLY A 169 -21.84 6.48 9.58
N LEU A 170 -23.09 6.24 9.17
CA LEU A 170 -23.66 6.82 7.95
C LEU A 170 -23.63 8.35 8.00
N GLN A 171 -24.02 8.94 9.14
CA GLN A 171 -23.96 10.38 9.34
C GLN A 171 -22.51 10.88 9.26
N CYS A 172 -21.56 10.19 9.88
CA CYS A 172 -20.15 10.57 9.81
C CYS A 172 -19.60 10.53 8.38
N ILE A 173 -19.90 9.49 7.60
CA ILE A 173 -19.46 9.40 6.21
C ILE A 173 -20.09 10.50 5.35
N LYS A 174 -21.37 10.83 5.56
CA LYS A 174 -22.04 11.95 4.86
C LYS A 174 -21.39 13.29 5.20
N GLU A 175 -21.10 13.56 6.47
CA GLU A 175 -20.39 14.77 6.91
C GLU A 175 -18.98 14.85 6.33
N TYR A 176 -18.24 13.73 6.37
CA TYR A 176 -16.89 13.63 5.85
C TYR A 176 -16.84 13.87 4.34
N ASN A 177 -17.70 13.19 3.57
CA ASN A 177 -17.73 13.36 2.12
C ASN A 177 -18.11 14.80 1.73
N GLY A 178 -19.03 15.42 2.48
CA GLY A 178 -19.36 16.84 2.31
C GLY A 178 -18.19 17.77 2.64
N TYR A 179 -17.39 17.43 3.65
CA TYR A 179 -16.16 18.16 4.01
C TYR A 179 -15.09 18.05 2.91
N GLU A 180 -14.79 16.86 2.40
CA GLU A 180 -13.78 16.67 1.34
C GLU A 180 -14.15 17.42 0.05
N GLN A 181 -15.44 17.43 -0.32
CA GLN A 181 -15.92 18.24 -1.45
C GLN A 181 -15.68 19.75 -1.24
N LYS A 182 -15.99 20.26 -0.05
CA LYS A 182 -15.75 21.67 0.31
C LYS A 182 -14.26 22.01 0.37
N LYS A 183 -13.45 21.10 0.90
CA LYS A 183 -11.98 21.22 0.98
C LYS A 183 -11.37 21.32 -0.42
N ALA A 184 -11.76 20.44 -1.33
CA ALA A 184 -11.31 20.49 -2.73
C ALA A 184 -11.69 21.81 -3.42
N LEU A 185 -12.91 22.32 -3.18
CA LEU A 185 -13.35 23.61 -3.69
C LEU A 185 -12.52 24.77 -3.12
N ALA A 186 -12.30 24.77 -1.80
CA ALA A 186 -11.53 25.81 -1.11
C ALA A 186 -10.08 25.88 -1.62
N GLN A 187 -9.44 24.71 -1.81
CA GLN A 187 -8.10 24.62 -2.39
C GLN A 187 -8.04 25.19 -3.81
N LYS A 188 -9.04 24.89 -4.65
CA LYS A 188 -9.12 25.43 -6.01
C LYS A 188 -9.31 26.95 -6.03
N GLN A 189 -10.03 27.49 -5.05
CA GLN A 189 -10.32 28.91 -4.92
C GLN A 189 -9.28 29.70 -4.12
N GLY A 190 -8.35 29.02 -3.44
CA GLY A 190 -7.38 29.66 -2.54
C GLY A 190 -8.01 30.24 -1.28
N THR A 191 -9.15 29.72 -0.83
CA THR A 191 -9.85 30.16 0.38
C THR A 191 -9.44 29.33 1.61
N PRO A 192 -9.72 29.81 2.84
CA PRO A 192 -9.49 29.02 4.05
C PRO A 192 -10.17 27.65 3.98
N LEU A 193 -9.51 26.62 4.52
CA LEU A 193 -10.06 25.27 4.58
C LEU A 193 -11.25 25.23 5.55
N PRO A 194 -12.30 24.44 5.24
CA PRO A 194 -13.38 24.23 6.18
C PRO A 194 -12.86 23.54 7.47
N PRO A 195 -13.53 23.72 8.62
CA PRO A 195 -13.19 22.98 9.82
C PRO A 195 -13.44 21.48 9.61
N SER A 196 -12.58 20.65 10.23
CA SER A 196 -12.71 19.20 10.18
C SER A 196 -14.01 18.73 10.88
N PRO A 197 -14.76 17.77 10.31
CA PRO A 197 -15.96 17.22 10.92
C PRO A 197 -15.80 16.75 12.38
N ALA A 198 -16.81 17.01 13.21
CA ALA A 198 -16.81 16.58 14.61
C ALA A 198 -16.86 15.06 14.77
N CYS A 199 -17.28 14.32 13.74
CA CYS A 199 -17.40 12.86 13.79
C CYS A 199 -16.06 12.12 13.87
N PHE A 200 -14.93 12.82 13.66
CA PHE A 200 -13.58 12.28 13.85
C PHE A 200 -13.15 12.11 15.30
N SER A 201 -13.87 12.74 16.24
CA SER A 201 -13.57 12.59 17.66
C SER A 201 -14.30 11.37 18.21
N PRO A 202 -13.60 10.37 18.78
CA PRO A 202 -14.26 9.24 19.42
C PRO A 202 -15.17 9.77 20.54
N LYS A 203 -16.48 9.54 20.40
CA LYS A 203 -17.48 10.04 21.35
C LYS A 203 -17.62 9.15 22.58
N MET A 204 -17.22 7.89 22.48
CA MET A 204 -17.21 6.98 23.62
C MET A 204 -15.84 7.02 24.31
N PRO A 205 -15.78 7.11 25.66
CA PRO A 205 -14.57 6.77 26.39
C PRO A 205 -14.14 5.37 25.95
N SER A 206 -12.89 5.20 25.49
CA SER A 206 -12.35 3.87 25.19
C SER A 206 -12.82 2.90 26.28
N PRO A 207 -13.43 1.75 25.94
CA PRO A 207 -13.97 0.86 26.96
C PRO A 207 -12.90 0.66 28.03
N ASP A 208 -13.29 0.79 29.31
CA ASP A 208 -12.35 0.89 30.44
C ASP A 208 -11.20 -0.10 30.29
N LYS A 209 -10.07 0.20 30.93
CA LYS A 209 -8.98 -0.77 31.15
C LYS A 209 -9.49 -2.13 31.67
N ASP A 210 -10.68 -2.17 32.27
CA ASP A 210 -11.45 -3.38 32.58
C ASP A 210 -11.46 -4.42 31.44
N LEU A 211 -11.68 -4.01 30.19
CA LEU A 211 -11.74 -4.95 29.05
C LEU A 211 -10.37 -5.45 28.61
N ASP A 212 -9.29 -4.75 28.98
CA ASP A 212 -7.93 -5.23 28.73
C ASP A 212 -7.61 -6.46 29.60
N ASN A 213 -8.31 -6.60 30.74
CA ASN A 213 -8.22 -7.77 31.62
C ASN A 213 -8.98 -8.99 31.11
N LEU A 214 -9.82 -8.86 30.07
CA LEU A 214 -10.43 -10.03 29.43
C LEU A 214 -9.36 -10.91 28.81
N CYS A 215 -9.52 -12.21 29.02
CA CYS A 215 -8.58 -13.18 28.49
C CYS A 215 -8.53 -13.15 26.95
N ASP A 216 -7.35 -13.31 26.37
CA ASP A 216 -7.15 -13.50 24.93
C ASP A 216 -7.06 -15.00 24.66
N ALA A 217 -7.98 -15.54 23.84
CA ALA A 217 -8.05 -16.97 23.52
C ALA A 217 -6.78 -17.54 22.88
N THR A 218 -5.90 -16.69 22.34
CA THR A 218 -4.59 -17.11 21.81
C THR A 218 -3.56 -17.40 22.91
N LYS A 219 -3.86 -17.07 24.17
CA LYS A 219 -2.98 -17.31 25.32
C LYS A 219 -3.35 -18.60 26.02
N PRO A 220 -2.36 -19.33 26.58
CA PRO A 220 -2.64 -20.52 27.37
C PRO A 220 -3.50 -20.19 28.60
N ASP A 221 -4.17 -21.22 29.12
CA ASP A 221 -4.99 -21.20 30.34
C ASP A 221 -6.22 -20.29 30.30
N CYS A 222 -6.62 -19.82 29.12
CA CYS A 222 -7.74 -18.90 28.99
C CYS A 222 -9.05 -19.50 29.49
N LEU A 223 -9.34 -20.74 29.07
CA LEU A 223 -10.49 -21.49 29.55
C LEU A 223 -10.47 -21.74 31.07
N THR A 224 -9.30 -21.99 31.66
CA THR A 224 -9.13 -22.16 33.11
C THR A 224 -9.53 -20.87 33.82
N ARG A 225 -9.07 -19.72 33.32
CA ARG A 225 -9.43 -18.43 33.87
C ARG A 225 -10.94 -18.15 33.76
N PHE A 226 -11.57 -18.48 32.64
CA PHE A 226 -13.03 -18.38 32.51
C PHE A 226 -13.78 -19.22 33.54
N ARG A 227 -13.25 -20.38 33.97
CA ARG A 227 -13.85 -21.21 35.02
C ARG A 227 -13.70 -20.62 36.41
N THR A 228 -12.53 -20.04 36.73
CA THR A 228 -12.22 -19.53 38.06
C THR A 228 -12.82 -18.14 38.30
N GLU A 229 -12.87 -17.30 37.27
CA GLU A 229 -13.30 -15.90 37.34
C GLU A 229 -14.72 -15.66 36.77
N GLN A 230 -15.59 -16.68 36.73
CA GLN A 230 -16.93 -16.61 36.08
C GLN A 230 -17.74 -15.37 36.46
N LYS A 231 -17.86 -15.07 37.76
CA LYS A 231 -18.65 -13.93 38.26
C LYS A 231 -18.10 -12.59 37.78
N GLN A 232 -16.78 -12.45 37.71
CA GLN A 232 -16.14 -11.23 37.22
C GLN A 232 -16.44 -11.03 35.74
N PHE A 233 -16.29 -12.09 34.94
CA PHE A 233 -16.60 -12.02 33.52
C PHE A 233 -18.09 -11.80 33.23
N ASP A 234 -19.01 -12.45 33.96
CA ASP A 234 -20.45 -12.17 33.86
C ASP A 234 -20.77 -10.70 34.17
N THR A 235 -20.10 -10.12 35.17
CA THR A 235 -20.27 -8.70 35.52
C THR A 235 -19.80 -7.78 34.40
N LEU A 236 -18.64 -8.09 33.78
CA LEU A 236 -18.13 -7.32 32.65
C LEU A 236 -19.01 -7.45 31.41
N ILE A 237 -19.48 -8.66 31.09
CA ILE A 237 -20.40 -8.91 29.98
C ILE A 237 -21.68 -8.10 30.18
N LYS A 238 -22.25 -8.10 31.39
CA LYS A 238 -23.44 -7.31 31.70
C LYS A 238 -23.19 -5.79 31.64
N LYS A 239 -22.05 -5.31 32.17
CA LYS A 239 -21.66 -3.88 32.11
C LYS A 239 -21.56 -3.39 30.66
N TYR A 240 -21.08 -4.24 29.75
CA TYR A 240 -20.83 -3.91 28.35
C TYR A 240 -21.74 -4.65 27.37
N GLU A 241 -22.96 -5.00 27.80
CA GLU A 241 -23.91 -5.75 26.99
C GLU A 241 -24.25 -5.01 25.68
N PHE A 242 -24.44 -3.68 25.75
CA PHE A 242 -24.68 -2.85 24.56
C PHE A 242 -23.56 -2.97 23.51
N LEU A 243 -22.29 -3.06 23.94
CA LEU A 243 -21.14 -3.14 23.03
C LEU A 243 -21.07 -4.52 22.39
N LEU A 244 -21.38 -5.54 23.17
CA LEU A 244 -21.49 -6.91 22.69
C LEU A 244 -22.65 -7.06 21.70
N ASP A 245 -23.81 -6.46 21.97
CA ASP A 245 -24.96 -6.47 21.07
C ASP A 245 -24.67 -5.74 19.75
N ASN A 246 -24.00 -4.59 19.82
CA ASN A 246 -23.50 -3.89 18.63
C ASN A 246 -22.57 -4.78 17.80
N TYR A 247 -21.67 -5.53 18.46
CA TYR A 247 -20.76 -6.47 17.81
C TYR A 247 -21.48 -7.60 17.09
N ILE A 248 -22.39 -8.29 17.79
CA ILE A 248 -23.15 -9.40 17.20
C ILE A 248 -24.03 -8.90 16.05
N GLY A 249 -24.59 -7.70 16.21
CA GLY A 249 -25.40 -7.06 15.18
C GLY A 249 -24.65 -6.81 13.87
N LEU A 250 -23.31 -6.80 13.87
CA LEU A 250 -22.51 -6.68 12.63
C LEU A 250 -22.74 -7.85 11.67
N ALA A 251 -23.07 -9.04 12.18
CA ALA A 251 -23.32 -10.21 11.34
C ALA A 251 -24.60 -10.09 10.50
N HIS A 252 -25.50 -9.15 10.80
CA HIS A 252 -26.72 -8.93 10.02
C HIS A 252 -26.47 -8.25 8.68
N TYR A 253 -25.34 -7.56 8.51
CA TYR A 253 -25.02 -6.87 7.25
C TYR A 253 -24.48 -7.86 6.21
N THR A 254 -25.10 -7.90 5.04
CA THR A 254 -24.69 -8.77 3.95
C THR A 254 -23.76 -8.10 2.95
N GLY A 255 -23.81 -6.77 2.87
CA GLY A 255 -22.96 -5.96 2.02
C GLY A 255 -21.85 -5.20 2.76
N TYR A 256 -20.81 -4.84 2.00
CA TYR A 256 -19.74 -3.95 2.44
C TYR A 256 -19.34 -3.05 1.27
N ASN A 257 -19.34 -1.75 1.50
CA ASN A 257 -18.86 -0.77 0.54
C ASN A 257 -18.26 0.43 1.30
N ASN A 258 -16.96 0.66 1.15
CA ASN A 258 -16.33 1.89 1.61
C ASN A 258 -16.53 2.99 0.57
N ASP A 259 -17.55 3.80 0.77
CA ASP A 259 -17.90 4.95 -0.08
C ASP A 259 -17.39 6.29 0.48
N ALA A 260 -16.50 6.25 1.48
CA ALA A 260 -15.78 7.45 1.90
C ALA A 260 -14.86 7.94 0.77
N ILE A 261 -14.84 9.25 0.54
CA ILE A 261 -13.87 9.85 -0.39
C ILE A 261 -12.47 9.55 0.14
N ARG A 262 -11.64 8.85 -0.64
CA ARG A 262 -10.29 8.50 -0.21
C ARG A 262 -9.48 9.78 0.01
N GLY A 263 -8.90 9.91 1.21
CA GLY A 263 -8.04 11.02 1.60
C GLY A 263 -7.29 10.77 2.91
N PRO A 264 -6.31 11.61 3.26
CA PRO A 264 -5.55 11.49 4.52
C PRO A 264 -6.41 11.49 5.78
N GLU A 265 -7.59 12.13 5.70
CA GLU A 265 -8.55 12.25 6.80
C GLU A 265 -9.69 11.22 6.66
N THR A 266 -9.54 10.17 5.84
CA THR A 266 -10.58 9.14 5.67
C THR A 266 -10.92 8.54 7.05
N PRO A 267 -12.20 8.50 7.45
CA PRO A 267 -12.63 7.80 8.65
C PRO A 267 -12.18 6.33 8.61
N MET A 268 -11.36 5.95 9.60
CA MET A 268 -10.92 4.58 9.77
C MET A 268 -11.87 3.80 10.67
N ILE A 269 -11.96 2.49 10.47
CA ILE A 269 -12.73 1.61 11.34
C ILE A 269 -12.17 1.65 12.77
N GLN A 270 -13.04 1.52 13.76
CA GLN A 270 -12.65 1.56 15.18
C GLN A 270 -12.12 0.21 15.65
N ALA A 271 -11.01 -0.24 15.05
CA ALA A 271 -10.45 -1.59 15.22
C ALA A 271 -10.24 -1.96 16.70
N GLY A 272 -9.76 -1.02 17.52
CA GLY A 272 -9.55 -1.25 18.95
C GLY A 272 -10.83 -1.62 19.71
N SER A 273 -11.92 -0.90 19.45
CA SER A 273 -13.23 -1.17 20.07
C SER A 273 -13.82 -2.49 19.57
N ILE A 274 -13.70 -2.78 18.28
CA ILE A 274 -14.16 -4.05 17.69
C ILE A 274 -13.43 -5.23 18.33
N LEU A 275 -12.10 -5.16 18.46
CA LEU A 275 -11.29 -6.20 19.12
C LEU A 275 -11.69 -6.40 20.59
N LYS A 276 -11.98 -5.32 21.32
CA LYS A 276 -12.46 -5.40 22.71
C LYS A 276 -13.87 -6.02 22.80
N ALA A 277 -14.76 -5.67 21.89
CA ALA A 277 -16.10 -6.25 21.83
C ALA A 277 -16.08 -7.74 21.49
N HIS A 278 -15.17 -8.16 20.60
CA HIS A 278 -14.95 -9.58 20.32
C HIS A 278 -14.45 -10.36 21.54
N LYS A 279 -13.60 -9.77 22.39
CA LYS A 279 -13.23 -10.42 23.67
C LYS A 279 -14.45 -10.65 24.57
N LEU A 280 -15.43 -9.74 24.57
CA LEU A 280 -16.70 -9.95 25.29
C LEU A 280 -17.51 -11.11 24.66
N PHE A 281 -17.51 -11.20 23.33
CA PHE A 281 -18.13 -12.32 22.63
C PHE A 281 -17.49 -13.66 23.02
N ILE A 282 -16.16 -13.76 22.95
CA ILE A 282 -15.39 -14.94 23.39
C ILE A 282 -15.73 -15.30 24.84
N ALA A 283 -15.76 -14.32 25.74
CA ALA A 283 -16.10 -14.54 27.14
C ALA A 283 -17.52 -15.09 27.32
N ARG A 284 -18.53 -14.47 26.68
CA ARG A 284 -19.93 -14.91 26.77
C ARG A 284 -20.11 -16.31 26.20
N THR A 285 -19.54 -16.59 25.04
CA THR A 285 -19.59 -17.90 24.38
C THR A 285 -18.94 -18.98 25.26
N THR A 286 -17.78 -18.69 25.84
CA THR A 286 -17.08 -19.63 26.72
C THR A 286 -17.85 -19.90 28.01
N LEU A 287 -18.39 -18.87 28.66
CA LEU A 287 -19.18 -19.04 29.88
C LEU A 287 -20.48 -19.81 29.64
N ASN A 288 -21.18 -19.54 28.53
CA ASN A 288 -22.36 -20.31 28.14
C ASN A 288 -22.02 -21.79 27.93
N TYR A 289 -20.89 -22.09 27.28
CA TYR A 289 -20.41 -23.46 27.09
C TYR A 289 -20.15 -24.14 28.44
N LEU A 290 -19.45 -23.46 29.35
CA LEU A 290 -19.15 -23.96 30.70
C LEU A 290 -20.41 -24.16 31.56
N LYS A 291 -21.44 -23.34 31.36
CA LYS A 291 -22.76 -23.43 32.03
C LYS A 291 -23.69 -24.50 31.42
N GLY A 292 -23.22 -25.29 30.46
CA GLY A 292 -23.97 -26.39 29.86
C GLY A 292 -24.74 -26.04 28.59
N LYS A 293 -24.74 -24.78 28.14
CA LYS A 293 -25.32 -24.34 26.84
C LYS A 293 -24.35 -24.61 25.69
N ARG A 294 -23.88 -25.86 25.59
CA ARG A 294 -22.79 -26.24 24.68
C ARG A 294 -23.21 -26.11 23.21
N PRO A 295 -24.34 -26.67 22.75
CA PRO A 295 -24.74 -26.56 21.35
C PRO A 295 -24.85 -25.11 20.87
N GLU A 296 -25.49 -24.24 21.66
CA GLU A 296 -25.72 -22.84 21.32
C GLU A 296 -24.41 -22.04 21.28
N SER A 297 -23.46 -22.36 22.17
CA SER A 297 -22.15 -21.70 22.20
C SER A 297 -21.31 -22.08 20.98
N LEU A 298 -21.34 -23.35 20.60
CA LEU A 298 -20.63 -23.84 19.41
C LEU A 298 -21.27 -23.32 18.12
N GLU A 299 -22.59 -23.22 18.07
CA GLU A 299 -23.29 -22.59 16.95
C GLU A 299 -22.94 -21.11 16.84
N SER A 300 -22.93 -20.37 17.95
CA SER A 300 -22.53 -18.96 17.98
C SER A 300 -21.09 -18.77 17.47
N LEU A 301 -20.16 -19.63 17.94
CA LEU A 301 -18.77 -19.60 17.48
C LEU A 301 -18.64 -19.93 15.99
N GLN A 302 -19.42 -20.88 15.49
CA GLN A 302 -19.43 -21.23 14.07
C GLN A 302 -19.98 -20.09 13.19
N GLN A 303 -21.03 -19.41 13.65
CA GLN A 303 -21.58 -18.23 12.99
C GLN A 303 -20.54 -17.12 12.93
N GLU A 304 -19.81 -16.90 14.03
CA GLU A 304 -18.73 -15.92 14.10
C GLU A 304 -17.58 -16.25 13.13
N ILE A 305 -17.10 -17.49 13.13
CA ILE A 305 -16.08 -17.96 12.18
C ILE A 305 -16.53 -17.68 10.74
N ASN A 306 -17.79 -17.99 10.41
CA ASN A 306 -18.33 -17.73 9.08
C ASN A 306 -18.41 -16.22 8.77
N PHE A 307 -18.83 -15.40 9.74
CA PHE A 307 -18.89 -13.96 9.60
C PHE A 307 -17.51 -13.36 9.31
N GLN A 308 -16.47 -13.74 10.06
CA GLN A 308 -15.12 -13.23 9.82
C GLN A 308 -14.56 -13.68 8.46
N ARG A 309 -14.86 -14.91 8.05
CA ARG A 309 -14.54 -15.40 6.70
C ARG A 309 -15.23 -14.59 5.59
N GLN A 310 -16.49 -14.22 5.79
CA GLN A 310 -17.18 -13.32 4.86
C GLN A 310 -16.53 -11.93 4.83
N ASN A 311 -16.05 -11.42 5.97
CA ASN A 311 -15.34 -10.14 6.00
C ASN A 311 -14.04 -10.16 5.20
N LEU A 312 -13.30 -11.29 5.17
CA LEU A 312 -12.12 -11.45 4.30
C LEU A 312 -12.48 -11.25 2.82
N LEU A 313 -13.58 -11.85 2.36
CA LEU A 313 -14.07 -11.73 0.97
C LEU A 313 -14.54 -10.31 0.58
N ARG A 314 -15.03 -9.58 1.58
CA ARG A 314 -15.67 -8.26 1.43
C ARG A 314 -14.68 -7.10 1.57
N SER A 315 -13.65 -7.27 2.39
CA SER A 315 -12.69 -6.22 2.72
C SER A 315 -12.00 -5.64 1.49
N ASP A 316 -11.85 -4.31 1.48
CA ASP A 316 -11.21 -3.55 0.40
C ASP A 316 -9.99 -2.76 0.89
N ASN A 317 -9.59 -2.94 2.14
CA ASN A 317 -8.42 -2.31 2.74
C ASN A 317 -7.78 -3.27 3.74
N THR A 318 -6.50 -3.03 3.99
CA THR A 318 -5.64 -3.95 4.72
C THR A 318 -5.99 -3.97 6.19
N LEU A 319 -6.32 -2.80 6.76
CA LEU A 319 -6.70 -2.70 8.15
C LEU A 319 -7.92 -3.59 8.47
N PHE A 320 -8.99 -3.49 7.69
CA PHE A 320 -10.20 -4.29 7.94
C PHE A 320 -9.98 -5.78 7.69
N SER A 321 -9.25 -6.15 6.64
CA SER A 321 -8.86 -7.54 6.39
C SER A 321 -8.07 -8.11 7.58
N MET A 322 -7.07 -7.38 8.08
CA MET A 322 -6.23 -7.83 9.18
C MET A 322 -6.93 -7.85 10.53
N VAL A 323 -7.91 -6.98 10.77
CA VAL A 323 -8.82 -7.11 11.93
C VAL A 323 -9.56 -8.44 11.83
N SER A 324 -10.18 -8.74 10.68
CA SER A 324 -10.94 -9.99 10.47
C SER A 324 -10.08 -11.24 10.65
N VAL A 325 -8.84 -11.24 10.13
CA VAL A 325 -7.85 -12.32 10.38
C VAL A 325 -7.57 -12.49 11.87
N SER A 326 -7.39 -11.39 12.59
CA SER A 326 -7.07 -11.39 14.03
C SER A 326 -8.23 -11.92 14.88
N LEU A 327 -9.47 -11.59 14.51
CA LEU A 327 -10.69 -12.10 15.15
C LEU A 327 -10.87 -13.60 14.87
N LEU A 328 -10.81 -13.99 13.59
CA LEU A 328 -10.93 -15.39 13.18
C LEU A 328 -9.85 -16.27 13.83
N ASN A 329 -8.62 -15.77 13.96
CA ASN A 329 -7.56 -16.49 14.67
C ASN A 329 -7.96 -16.79 16.12
N ARG A 330 -8.49 -15.81 16.86
CA ARG A 330 -8.98 -16.00 18.24
C ARG A 330 -10.13 -17.00 18.32
N ASP A 331 -11.07 -16.92 17.38
CA ASP A 331 -12.20 -17.86 17.31
C ASP A 331 -11.73 -19.30 17.09
N LEU A 332 -10.74 -19.50 16.22
CA LEU A 332 -10.13 -20.80 15.96
C LEU A 332 -9.36 -21.35 17.17
N TYR A 333 -8.63 -20.50 17.90
CA TYR A 333 -8.01 -20.90 19.16
C TYR A 333 -9.04 -21.31 20.21
N LEU A 334 -10.11 -20.54 20.39
CA LEU A 334 -11.22 -20.92 21.27
C LEU A 334 -11.84 -22.25 20.82
N TYR A 335 -12.12 -22.42 19.52
CA TYR A 335 -12.65 -23.65 18.96
C TYR A 335 -11.76 -24.85 19.30
N SER A 336 -10.43 -24.69 19.19
CA SER A 336 -9.44 -25.70 19.59
C SER A 336 -9.48 -26.02 21.08
N GLU A 337 -9.60 -25.03 21.97
CA GLU A 337 -9.69 -25.26 23.41
C GLU A 337 -11.00 -25.96 23.83
N LEU A 338 -12.12 -25.58 23.19
CA LEU A 338 -13.42 -26.21 23.42
C LEU A 338 -13.43 -27.65 22.91
N LEU A 339 -12.72 -27.91 21.81
CA LEU A 339 -12.48 -29.25 21.29
C LEU A 339 -11.82 -30.16 22.31
N ASP A 340 -11.03 -29.65 23.26
CA ASP A 340 -10.39 -30.45 24.31
C ASP A 340 -11.34 -30.88 25.43
N GLN A 341 -12.51 -30.24 25.54
CA GLN A 341 -13.43 -30.51 26.64
C GLN A 341 -14.14 -31.86 26.47
N ASP A 342 -14.20 -32.60 27.57
CA ASP A 342 -14.78 -33.94 27.64
C ASP A 342 -16.24 -33.92 27.14
N ILE A 343 -16.51 -34.78 26.17
CA ILE A 343 -17.72 -34.82 25.34
C ILE A 343 -17.68 -33.76 24.21
N ALA A 344 -16.87 -34.03 23.18
CA ALA A 344 -17.27 -33.68 21.82
C ALA A 344 -18.56 -34.47 21.55
N GLU A 345 -19.68 -33.84 21.88
CA GLU A 345 -21.03 -34.28 21.65
C GLU A 345 -21.11 -34.88 20.23
N LYS A 346 -21.79 -36.02 20.04
CA LYS A 346 -21.90 -36.67 18.70
C LYS A 346 -22.42 -35.70 17.61
N SER A 347 -23.13 -34.65 18.03
CA SER A 347 -23.57 -33.50 17.21
C SER A 347 -22.39 -32.66 16.68
N PHE A 348 -21.39 -32.36 17.52
CA PHE A 348 -20.17 -31.63 17.15
C PHE A 348 -19.31 -32.44 16.19
N GLN A 349 -19.26 -33.76 16.39
CA GLN A 349 -18.53 -34.68 15.51
C GLN A 349 -19.13 -34.76 14.10
N LYS A 350 -20.44 -34.56 13.92
CA LYS A 350 -21.09 -34.64 12.59
C LYS A 350 -20.70 -33.52 11.62
N LYS A 351 -20.26 -32.35 12.10
CA LYS A 351 -19.70 -31.26 11.27
C LYS A 351 -18.17 -31.37 11.22
N LEU A 352 -17.71 -32.47 10.60
CA LEU A 352 -16.42 -33.12 10.86
C LEU A 352 -15.15 -32.34 10.45
N ALA A 353 -15.25 -31.19 9.77
CA ALA A 353 -14.10 -30.38 9.40
C ALA A 353 -14.49 -28.92 9.12
N LEU A 354 -13.65 -27.99 9.59
CA LEU A 354 -13.67 -26.61 9.13
C LEU A 354 -13.12 -26.58 7.69
N PRO A 355 -13.83 -25.98 6.71
CA PRO A 355 -13.29 -25.86 5.36
C PRO A 355 -11.99 -25.05 5.40
N LEU A 356 -11.01 -25.42 4.57
CA LEU A 356 -9.80 -24.62 4.37
C LEU A 356 -10.15 -23.24 3.81
N LEU A 357 -9.22 -22.28 3.88
CA LEU A 357 -9.44 -20.99 3.24
C LEU A 357 -9.46 -21.17 1.72
N SER A 358 -10.54 -20.70 1.09
CA SER A 358 -10.66 -20.65 -0.36
C SER A 358 -9.69 -19.63 -0.95
N ASP A 359 -9.38 -19.78 -2.24
CA ASP A 359 -8.51 -18.82 -2.94
C ASP A 359 -9.11 -17.42 -2.96
N LYS A 360 -10.44 -17.29 -2.94
CA LYS A 360 -11.13 -15.99 -2.83
C LYS A 360 -10.93 -15.34 -1.46
N GLU A 361 -10.88 -16.12 -0.38
CA GLU A 361 -10.63 -15.59 0.98
C GLU A 361 -9.17 -15.15 1.16
N LYS A 362 -8.25 -15.73 0.36
CA LYS A 362 -6.84 -15.35 0.33
C LYS A 362 -6.52 -14.28 -0.74
N ASP A 363 -7.49 -13.90 -1.58
CA ASP A 363 -7.25 -12.97 -2.68
C ASP A 363 -7.11 -11.53 -2.18
N PHE A 364 -5.90 -10.98 -2.31
CA PHE A 364 -5.57 -9.62 -1.92
C PHE A 364 -5.96 -8.56 -2.95
N THR A 365 -6.56 -8.92 -4.10
CA THR A 365 -6.84 -7.97 -5.19
C THR A 365 -7.60 -6.73 -4.72
N LYS A 366 -8.73 -6.90 -4.02
CA LYS A 366 -9.55 -5.77 -3.55
C LYS A 366 -8.82 -4.92 -2.50
N VAL A 367 -8.11 -5.58 -1.60
CA VAL A 367 -7.33 -4.95 -0.53
C VAL A 367 -6.24 -4.07 -1.13
N LEU A 368 -5.41 -4.63 -2.01
CA LEU A 368 -4.32 -3.89 -2.65
C LEU A 368 -4.84 -2.78 -3.58
N GLN A 369 -5.99 -2.99 -4.22
CA GLN A 369 -6.61 -1.95 -5.02
C GLN A 369 -7.11 -0.78 -4.18
N GLY A 370 -7.77 -1.03 -3.04
CA GLY A 370 -8.21 0.05 -2.16
C GLY A 370 -7.06 0.78 -1.48
N GLU A 371 -5.98 0.08 -1.10
CA GLU A 371 -4.74 0.72 -0.62
C GLU A 371 -4.08 1.56 -1.71
N PHE A 372 -4.05 1.07 -2.94
CA PHE A 372 -3.54 1.80 -4.09
C PHE A 372 -4.29 3.13 -4.31
N GLN A 373 -5.62 3.09 -4.24
CA GLN A 373 -6.48 4.27 -4.33
C GLN A 373 -6.26 5.24 -3.15
N PHE A 374 -6.14 4.70 -1.93
CA PHE A 374 -5.90 5.49 -0.73
C PHE A 374 -4.56 6.22 -0.79
N ILE A 375 -3.47 5.52 -1.09
CA ILE A 375 -2.13 6.13 -1.18
C ILE A 375 -2.05 7.12 -2.35
N ASN A 376 -2.71 6.84 -3.48
CA ASN A 376 -2.81 7.82 -4.56
C ASN A 376 -3.49 9.12 -4.10
N SER A 377 -4.55 9.05 -3.28
CA SER A 377 -5.20 10.24 -2.74
C SER A 377 -4.26 11.07 -1.86
N ILE A 378 -3.37 10.41 -1.11
CA ILE A 378 -2.32 11.03 -0.30
C ILE A 378 -1.25 11.70 -1.19
N PHE A 379 -0.87 11.08 -2.32
CA PHE A 379 0.02 11.71 -3.30
C PHE A 379 -0.60 12.96 -3.94
N GLN A 380 -1.92 12.98 -4.16
CA GLN A 380 -2.63 14.10 -4.77
C GLN A 380 -2.82 15.29 -3.82
N SER A 381 -3.08 15.03 -2.55
CA SER A 381 -3.31 16.08 -1.56
C SER A 381 -2.05 16.87 -1.21
N GLY A 382 -0.85 16.33 -1.51
CA GLY A 382 0.43 16.92 -1.13
C GLY A 382 0.66 16.94 0.40
N THR A 383 -0.23 16.32 1.17
CA THR A 383 -0.25 16.34 2.65
C THR A 383 0.62 15.25 3.26
N LEU A 384 1.65 14.77 2.58
CA LEU A 384 2.48 13.65 3.06
C LEU A 384 3.25 13.92 4.34
N GLY A 385 3.05 15.08 4.99
CA GLY A 385 3.70 15.42 6.25
C GLY A 385 5.22 15.40 6.14
N LEU A 386 5.77 15.23 4.92
CA LEU A 386 7.18 15.46 4.65
C LEU A 386 7.42 16.86 5.19
N PRO A 387 8.32 17.02 6.16
CA PRO A 387 8.67 18.33 6.65
C PRO A 387 9.38 19.04 5.50
N PHE A 388 8.64 19.61 4.56
CA PHE A 388 9.20 20.43 3.50
C PHE A 388 9.86 21.68 4.10
N GLU A 389 9.51 22.01 5.35
CA GLU A 389 10.27 22.92 6.22
C GLU A 389 11.71 22.44 6.48
N SER A 390 11.98 21.14 6.57
CA SER A 390 13.34 20.59 6.77
C SER A 390 14.15 20.51 5.47
N ILE A 391 13.51 20.58 4.29
CA ILE A 391 14.20 20.58 2.99
C ILE A 391 14.66 22.01 2.58
N GLY A 392 14.42 23.01 3.43
CA GLY A 392 15.00 24.35 3.30
C GLY A 392 14.69 25.04 1.96
N ARG A 393 15.70 25.60 1.29
CA ARG A 393 15.55 26.42 0.06
C ARG A 393 14.92 25.68 -1.13
N LEU A 394 14.86 24.34 -1.12
CA LEU A 394 14.21 23.53 -2.17
C LEU A 394 12.68 23.64 -2.17
N GLN A 395 12.06 24.12 -1.09
CA GLN A 395 10.62 24.35 -1.03
C GLN A 395 10.12 25.38 -2.08
N LYS A 396 11.01 26.29 -2.50
CA LYS A 396 10.76 27.26 -3.58
C LYS A 396 11.03 26.71 -4.98
N PHE A 397 11.66 25.54 -5.09
CA PHE A 397 11.90 24.92 -6.39
C PHE A 397 10.57 24.39 -6.95
N PRO A 398 10.28 24.56 -8.25
CA PRO A 398 8.98 24.18 -8.78
C PRO A 398 8.81 22.67 -8.62
N GLN A 399 7.84 22.24 -7.79
CA GLN A 399 7.60 20.82 -7.45
C GLN A 399 7.51 19.93 -8.68
N LYS A 400 7.02 20.46 -9.80
CA LYS A 400 6.95 19.78 -11.10
C LYS A 400 8.29 19.23 -11.59
N PHE A 401 9.44 19.73 -11.15
CA PHE A 401 10.76 19.22 -11.58
C PHE A 401 11.29 18.08 -10.72
N VAL A 402 10.83 17.96 -9.48
CA VAL A 402 11.37 17.01 -8.49
C VAL A 402 10.35 15.96 -8.05
N PHE A 403 9.06 16.18 -8.36
CA PHE A 403 7.97 15.26 -8.12
C PHE A 403 7.12 15.06 -9.38
N LYS A 404 6.96 13.79 -9.74
CA LYS A 404 6.23 13.30 -10.91
C LYS A 404 5.11 12.38 -10.44
N HIS A 405 3.94 12.96 -10.19
CA HIS A 405 2.81 12.26 -9.58
C HIS A 405 2.45 10.96 -10.33
N ASN A 406 2.22 11.03 -11.64
CA ASN A 406 1.83 9.85 -12.41
C ASN A 406 2.95 8.81 -12.45
N THR A 407 4.19 9.25 -12.57
CA THR A 407 5.36 8.35 -12.50
C THR A 407 5.44 7.66 -11.14
N THR A 408 5.24 8.39 -10.04
CA THR A 408 5.15 7.83 -8.68
C THR A 408 4.03 6.79 -8.58
N VAL A 409 2.85 7.11 -9.10
CA VAL A 409 1.68 6.20 -9.12
C VAL A 409 1.96 4.96 -9.96
N ASN A 410 2.61 5.10 -11.11
CA ASN A 410 3.00 3.97 -11.97
C ASN A 410 4.00 3.04 -11.26
N LEU A 411 5.03 3.60 -10.62
CA LEU A 411 6.00 2.83 -9.83
C LEU A 411 5.33 2.11 -8.66
N PHE A 412 4.42 2.79 -7.95
CA PHE A 412 3.65 2.19 -6.87
C PHE A 412 2.76 1.05 -7.34
N PHE A 413 2.12 1.23 -8.50
CA PHE A 413 1.28 0.23 -9.13
C PHE A 413 2.07 -1.03 -9.49
N GLN A 414 3.27 -0.90 -10.08
CA GLN A 414 4.09 -2.07 -10.41
C GLN A 414 4.42 -2.90 -9.16
N ASN A 415 4.78 -2.24 -8.05
CA ASN A 415 5.01 -2.92 -6.77
C ASN A 415 3.75 -3.67 -6.28
N HIS A 416 2.57 -3.07 -6.43
CA HIS A 416 1.29 -3.73 -6.05
C HIS A 416 0.95 -4.90 -6.97
N LYS A 417 1.29 -4.81 -8.26
CA LYS A 417 1.10 -5.88 -9.23
C LYS A 417 1.97 -7.08 -8.90
N GLU A 418 3.27 -6.87 -8.67
CA GLU A 418 4.22 -7.92 -8.27
C GLU A 418 3.78 -8.59 -6.95
N LEU A 419 3.40 -7.79 -5.96
CA LEU A 419 2.88 -8.28 -4.69
C LEU A 419 1.59 -9.09 -4.87
N LEU A 420 0.69 -8.66 -5.76
CA LEU A 420 -0.55 -9.39 -6.05
C LEU A 420 -0.25 -10.75 -6.70
N GLU A 421 0.66 -10.78 -7.68
CA GLU A 421 1.12 -12.02 -8.30
C GLU A 421 1.74 -12.96 -7.26
N TRP A 422 2.59 -12.41 -6.38
CA TRP A 422 3.18 -13.15 -5.27
C TRP A 422 2.12 -13.69 -4.31
N SER A 423 1.12 -12.90 -3.92
CA SER A 423 0.03 -13.31 -3.01
C SER A 423 -0.81 -14.47 -3.54
N ARG A 424 -0.89 -14.63 -4.87
CA ARG A 424 -1.64 -15.70 -5.55
C ARG A 424 -0.86 -17.00 -5.65
N LEU A 425 0.44 -16.98 -5.41
CA LEU A 425 1.24 -18.20 -5.38
C LEU A 425 0.84 -19.07 -4.17
N PRO A 426 0.73 -20.40 -4.36
CA PRO A 426 0.66 -21.33 -3.24
C PRO A 426 1.76 -21.06 -2.22
N ALA A 427 1.43 -21.17 -0.93
CA ALA A 427 2.36 -20.84 0.16
C ALA A 427 3.67 -21.65 0.09
N ASP A 428 3.62 -22.90 -0.37
CA ASP A 428 4.78 -23.78 -0.57
C ASP A 428 5.68 -23.42 -1.76
N LYS A 429 5.17 -22.57 -2.67
CA LYS A 429 5.90 -22.10 -3.85
C LYS A 429 6.36 -20.66 -3.72
N ARG A 430 6.00 -19.97 -2.64
CA ARG A 430 6.44 -18.60 -2.43
C ARG A 430 7.89 -18.59 -1.98
N PRO A 431 8.77 -17.84 -2.66
CA PRO A 431 10.13 -17.68 -2.20
C PRO A 431 10.10 -17.01 -0.83
N PHE A 432 10.60 -17.72 0.17
CA PHE A 432 10.84 -17.11 1.47
C PHE A 432 12.03 -16.17 1.32
N SER A 433 11.81 -14.91 1.61
CA SER A 433 12.91 -13.96 1.73
C SER A 433 12.58 -13.01 2.87
N PRO A 434 13.33 -13.07 3.99
CA PRO A 434 13.21 -12.08 5.05
C PRO A 434 13.60 -10.68 4.56
N ASP A 435 14.23 -10.59 3.38
CA ASP A 435 14.75 -9.40 2.74
C ASP A 435 13.96 -8.95 1.50
N ILE A 436 12.76 -9.50 1.22
CA ILE A 436 11.84 -8.82 0.29
C ILE A 436 11.44 -7.52 0.96
N LYS A 437 12.26 -6.50 0.71
CA LYS A 437 11.87 -5.12 0.88
C LYS A 437 10.74 -4.95 -0.11
N SER A 438 9.51 -4.89 0.38
CA SER A 438 8.34 -4.35 -0.31
C SER A 438 8.56 -2.92 -0.85
N ALA A 439 9.71 -2.32 -0.56
CA ALA A 439 10.19 -1.12 -1.20
C ALA A 439 10.41 -1.40 -2.69
N PRO A 440 9.79 -0.62 -3.59
CA PRO A 440 10.00 -0.78 -5.02
C PRO A 440 11.50 -0.71 -5.34
N SER A 441 11.96 -1.54 -6.28
CA SER A 441 13.30 -1.35 -6.82
C SER A 441 13.30 -0.10 -7.71
N PHE A 442 14.27 0.78 -7.53
CA PHE A 442 14.39 2.02 -8.28
C PHE A 442 15.64 1.98 -9.15
N GLY A 443 15.49 2.30 -10.44
CA GLY A 443 16.63 2.59 -11.29
C GLY A 443 17.27 3.93 -10.93
N PHE A 444 18.56 4.08 -11.25
CA PHE A 444 19.26 5.37 -11.10
C PHE A 444 18.54 6.52 -11.80
N LEU A 445 17.92 6.24 -12.95
CA LEU A 445 17.14 7.24 -13.70
C LEU A 445 15.86 7.65 -12.97
N ASP A 446 15.20 6.75 -12.25
CA ASP A 446 13.99 7.08 -11.47
C ASP A 446 14.33 8.04 -10.33
N VAL A 447 15.46 7.82 -9.67
CA VAL A 447 15.96 8.70 -8.61
C VAL A 447 16.26 10.10 -9.15
N GLY A 448 16.88 10.21 -10.33
CA GLY A 448 17.19 11.50 -10.95
C GLY A 448 15.96 12.23 -11.50
N TYR A 449 14.99 11.49 -12.06
CA TYR A 449 13.80 12.03 -12.72
C TYR A 449 12.66 12.36 -11.75
N ASN A 450 12.51 11.57 -10.69
CA ASN A 450 11.43 11.69 -9.71
C ASN A 450 11.93 11.47 -8.27
N PRO A 451 12.89 12.26 -7.78
CA PRO A 451 13.54 12.03 -6.48
C PRO A 451 12.55 12.05 -5.31
N ILE A 452 11.59 12.98 -5.30
CA ILE A 452 10.58 13.04 -4.24
C ILE A 452 9.66 11.82 -4.32
N GLY A 453 9.26 11.41 -5.52
CA GLY A 453 8.45 10.22 -5.71
C GLY A 453 9.12 8.96 -5.18
N VAL A 454 10.41 8.77 -5.48
CA VAL A 454 11.19 7.65 -4.97
C VAL A 454 11.30 7.67 -3.45
N ILE A 455 11.59 8.84 -2.86
CA ILE A 455 11.64 8.99 -1.40
C ILE A 455 10.30 8.64 -0.77
N LEU A 456 9.21 9.16 -1.34
CA LEU A 456 7.84 8.88 -0.88
C LEU A 456 7.57 7.37 -0.89
N LEU A 457 7.80 6.72 -2.02
CA LEU A 457 7.58 5.27 -2.13
C LEU A 457 8.45 4.46 -1.16
N SER A 458 9.66 4.93 -0.86
CA SER A 458 10.57 4.29 0.10
C SER A 458 10.08 4.38 1.55
N ILE A 459 9.27 5.38 1.90
CA ILE A 459 8.76 5.58 3.27
C ILE A 459 7.28 5.21 3.42
N THR A 460 6.49 5.22 2.34
CA THR A 460 5.04 5.02 2.40
C THR A 460 4.59 3.61 2.02
N ALA A 461 5.43 2.80 1.37
CA ALA A 461 5.04 1.43 1.00
C ALA A 461 5.12 0.53 2.24
N PRO A 462 3.99 0.11 2.86
CA PRO A 462 4.06 -0.86 3.93
C PRO A 462 4.55 -2.20 3.39
N SER A 463 5.14 -3.03 4.24
CA SER A 463 5.34 -4.45 3.91
C SER A 463 4.01 -5.17 4.03
N PHE A 464 3.52 -5.68 2.90
CA PHE A 464 2.28 -6.44 2.83
C PHE A 464 2.51 -7.94 2.97
N GLU A 465 3.74 -8.40 2.76
CA GLU A 465 4.17 -9.79 2.87
C GLU A 465 3.79 -10.39 4.24
N PRO A 466 4.03 -9.72 5.38
CA PRO A 466 3.61 -10.23 6.69
C PRO A 466 2.10 -10.45 6.79
N TYR A 467 1.28 -9.68 6.06
CA TYR A 467 -0.17 -9.84 6.07
C TYR A 467 -0.63 -11.04 5.23
N ILE A 468 0.08 -11.33 4.14
CA ILE A 468 -0.17 -12.52 3.32
C ILE A 468 0.21 -13.78 4.12
N TYR A 469 1.37 -13.79 4.79
CA TYR A 469 1.76 -14.90 5.68
C TYR A 469 0.76 -15.13 6.82
N ARG A 470 0.12 -14.07 7.35
CA ARG A 470 -0.94 -14.24 8.35
C ARG A 470 -2.14 -15.02 7.82
N LEU A 471 -2.51 -14.90 6.54
CA LEU A 471 -3.57 -15.72 5.94
C LEU A 471 -3.15 -17.18 5.79
N ASP A 472 -1.90 -17.44 5.40
CA ASP A 472 -1.41 -18.83 5.31
C ASP A 472 -1.29 -19.48 6.69
N ASN A 473 -0.85 -18.73 7.69
CA ASN A 473 -0.84 -19.16 9.08
C ASN A 473 -2.26 -19.48 9.56
N LEU A 474 -3.26 -18.72 9.13
CA LEU A 474 -4.66 -18.97 9.44
C LEU A 474 -5.16 -20.26 8.77
N ASP A 475 -4.82 -20.50 7.50
CA ASP A 475 -5.11 -21.77 6.82
C ASP A 475 -4.42 -22.94 7.53
N GLY A 476 -3.15 -22.77 7.92
CA GLY A 476 -2.41 -23.76 8.70
C GLY A 476 -3.04 -24.03 10.07
N LEU A 477 -3.57 -23.01 10.76
CA LEU A 477 -4.29 -23.19 12.02
C LEU A 477 -5.58 -24.00 11.82
N ILE A 478 -6.35 -23.73 10.76
CA ILE A 478 -7.53 -24.52 10.40
C ILE A 478 -7.14 -25.99 10.14
N ARG A 479 -6.03 -26.23 9.45
CA ARG A 479 -5.48 -27.58 9.23
C ARG A 479 -5.13 -28.29 10.53
N LEU A 480 -4.42 -27.63 11.46
CA LEU A 480 -4.12 -28.18 12.79
C LEU A 480 -5.39 -28.55 13.56
N ILE A 481 -6.42 -27.69 13.51
CA ILE A 481 -7.71 -27.96 14.16
C ILE A 481 -8.41 -29.17 13.53
N ASN A 482 -8.39 -29.29 12.20
CA ASN A 482 -8.95 -30.45 11.50
C ASN A 482 -8.21 -31.75 11.85
N VAL A 483 -6.87 -31.71 11.96
CA VAL A 483 -6.06 -32.82 12.49
C VAL A 483 -6.52 -33.21 13.88
N LYS A 484 -6.60 -32.24 14.81
CA LYS A 484 -7.03 -32.44 16.19
C LYS A 484 -8.43 -33.05 16.28
N GLN A 485 -9.38 -32.52 15.51
CA GLN A 485 -10.74 -33.02 15.41
C GLN A 485 -10.76 -34.46 14.91
N ARG A 486 -9.96 -34.79 13.88
CA ARG A 486 -9.88 -36.14 13.32
C ARG A 486 -9.27 -37.15 14.28
N ILE A 487 -8.17 -36.80 14.96
CA ILE A 487 -7.54 -37.65 15.99
C ILE A 487 -8.55 -37.99 17.09
N ARG A 488 -9.33 -37.00 17.55
CA ARG A 488 -10.38 -37.22 18.56
C ARG A 488 -11.55 -38.06 18.06
N HIS A 489 -12.03 -37.79 16.84
CA HIS A 489 -13.13 -38.54 16.24
C HIS A 489 -12.77 -40.02 16.06
N ASP A 490 -11.60 -40.29 15.48
CA ASP A 490 -11.14 -41.65 15.18
C ASP A 490 -10.45 -42.33 16.38
N ARG A 491 -10.34 -41.63 17.52
CA ARG A 491 -9.68 -42.11 18.75
C ARG A 491 -8.26 -42.62 18.49
N ILE A 492 -7.50 -41.85 17.72
CA ILE A 492 -6.11 -42.21 17.39
C ILE A 492 -5.27 -42.11 18.66
N ALA A 493 -4.65 -43.23 19.05
CA ALA A 493 -3.76 -43.28 20.21
C ALA A 493 -2.56 -42.34 20.05
N LYS A 494 -2.06 -41.81 21.17
CA LYS A 494 -0.98 -40.80 21.21
C LYS A 494 0.26 -41.24 20.42
N GLU A 495 0.63 -42.51 20.52
CA GLU A 495 1.79 -43.12 19.88
C GLU A 495 1.62 -43.25 18.36
N LYS A 496 0.38 -43.17 17.86
CA LYS A 496 0.03 -43.29 16.44
C LYS A 496 -0.16 -41.94 15.75
N ILE A 497 -0.11 -40.83 16.48
CA ILE A 497 -0.34 -39.49 15.92
C ILE A 497 0.69 -39.15 14.85
N GLU A 498 1.98 -39.41 15.09
CA GLU A 498 3.02 -39.11 14.10
C GLU A 498 2.83 -39.92 12.81
N ALA A 499 2.44 -41.20 12.93
CA ALA A 499 2.11 -42.04 11.78
C ALA A 499 0.86 -41.55 11.05
N PHE A 500 -0.14 -41.05 11.77
CA PHE A 500 -1.34 -40.42 11.19
C PHE A 500 -1.00 -39.15 10.40
N LEU A 501 -0.12 -38.29 10.92
CA LEU A 501 0.29 -37.06 10.26
C LEU A 501 1.04 -37.31 8.94
N LYS A 502 1.70 -38.47 8.80
CA LYS A 502 2.39 -38.89 7.57
C LYS A 502 1.46 -39.38 6.47
N GLN A 503 0.15 -39.50 6.73
CA GLN A 503 -0.82 -39.82 5.69
C GLN A 503 -0.93 -38.68 4.67
N ASP A 504 -1.23 -39.01 3.41
CA ASP A 504 -1.37 -38.04 2.32
C ASP A 504 -2.72 -37.31 2.36
N LEU A 505 -3.00 -36.66 3.50
CA LEU A 505 -4.19 -35.86 3.72
C LEU A 505 -3.80 -34.39 3.68
N VAL A 506 -4.54 -33.59 2.90
CA VAL A 506 -4.24 -32.16 2.70
C VAL A 506 -4.13 -31.41 4.03
N PHE A 507 -5.03 -31.68 4.99
CA PHE A 507 -5.01 -31.03 6.30
C PHE A 507 -3.90 -31.51 7.24
N CYS A 508 -3.19 -32.60 6.92
CA CYS A 508 -2.00 -33.02 7.66
C CYS A 508 -0.71 -32.35 7.17
N LYS A 509 -0.76 -31.56 6.08
CA LYS A 509 0.42 -30.93 5.48
C LYS A 509 0.61 -29.49 5.95
N ASN A 510 1.85 -29.14 6.26
CA ASN A 510 2.31 -27.77 6.47
C ASN A 510 2.07 -26.96 5.19
N PRO A 511 1.35 -25.81 5.25
CA PRO A 511 1.04 -25.00 4.08
C PRO A 511 2.29 -24.49 3.34
N TYR A 512 3.43 -24.33 4.01
CA TYR A 512 4.65 -23.74 3.45
C TYR A 512 5.64 -24.76 2.88
N THR A 513 5.55 -26.03 3.25
CA THR A 513 6.54 -27.04 2.82
C THR A 513 5.91 -28.26 2.18
N ASN A 514 4.58 -28.37 2.25
CA ASN A 514 3.82 -29.57 1.89
C ASN A 514 4.26 -30.86 2.62
N GLN A 515 5.12 -30.74 3.63
CA GLN A 515 5.53 -31.83 4.51
C GLN A 515 4.49 -32.05 5.61
N PRO A 516 4.43 -33.26 6.23
CA PRO A 516 3.61 -33.49 7.41
C PRO A 516 3.82 -32.42 8.50
N MET A 517 2.73 -32.00 9.14
CA MET A 517 2.78 -31.23 10.38
C MET A 517 3.45 -32.02 11.49
N THR A 518 3.85 -31.35 12.57
CA THR A 518 4.65 -31.96 13.63
C THR A 518 3.82 -32.15 14.90
N TRP A 519 4.09 -33.27 15.57
CA TRP A 519 3.57 -33.62 16.88
C TRP A 519 4.73 -33.61 17.89
N ASP A 520 4.61 -32.83 18.95
CA ASP A 520 5.49 -32.92 20.11
C ASP A 520 4.81 -33.74 21.21
N ALA A 521 5.26 -34.98 21.41
CA ALA A 521 4.71 -35.88 22.42
C ALA A 521 4.98 -35.44 23.87
N LYS A 522 6.02 -34.62 24.11
CA LYS A 522 6.40 -34.15 25.44
C LYS A 522 5.49 -33.01 25.90
N THR A 523 5.21 -32.06 25.00
CA THR A 523 4.35 -30.91 25.27
C THR A 523 2.91 -31.12 24.82
N GLU A 524 2.61 -32.29 24.24
CA GLU A 524 1.32 -32.64 23.66
C GLU A 524 0.78 -31.56 22.71
N THR A 525 1.63 -31.11 21.79
CA THR A 525 1.34 -29.97 20.94
C THR A 525 1.43 -30.33 19.47
N LEU A 526 0.41 -29.93 18.69
CA LEU A 526 0.43 -29.96 17.23
C LEU A 526 0.89 -28.62 16.69
N TYR A 527 1.83 -28.62 15.74
CA TYR A 527 2.37 -27.37 15.21
C TYR A 527 2.92 -27.48 13.78
N PHE A 528 3.16 -26.32 13.17
CA PHE A 528 4.01 -26.16 11.99
C PHE A 528 4.86 -24.89 12.12
N MET A 529 5.98 -24.84 11.39
CA MET A 529 6.87 -23.69 11.40
C MET A 529 6.37 -22.60 10.44
N ASP A 530 6.29 -21.37 10.95
CA ASP A 530 6.05 -20.16 10.17
C ASP A 530 7.39 -19.63 9.64
N PRO A 531 7.63 -19.64 8.32
CA PRO A 531 8.90 -19.23 7.76
C PRO A 531 9.18 -17.75 8.07
N SER A 532 8.16 -16.89 8.17
CA SER A 532 8.30 -15.45 8.48
C SER A 532 8.90 -15.15 9.84
N LYS A 533 9.08 -16.16 10.69
CA LYS A 533 9.63 -16.02 12.05
C LYS A 533 10.73 -17.05 12.33
N GLU A 534 11.41 -17.57 11.30
CA GLU A 534 12.43 -18.61 11.44
C GLU A 534 13.52 -18.27 12.48
N GLU A 535 13.98 -17.02 12.53
CA GLU A 535 14.96 -16.58 13.54
C GLU A 535 14.44 -16.67 14.99
N GLN A 536 13.12 -16.62 15.18
CA GLN A 536 12.47 -16.64 16.49
C GLN A 536 11.90 -18.02 16.85
N LYS A 537 11.99 -19.02 15.96
CA LYS A 537 11.40 -20.37 16.12
C LYS A 537 9.92 -20.33 16.54
N VAL A 538 9.17 -19.34 16.06
CA VAL A 538 7.76 -19.18 16.46
C VAL A 538 6.91 -20.13 15.61
N ALA A 539 6.50 -21.23 16.22
CA ALA A 539 5.57 -22.17 15.61
C ALA A 539 4.11 -21.70 15.80
N VAL A 540 3.28 -21.82 14.77
CA VAL A 540 1.83 -21.82 14.96
C VAL A 540 1.49 -23.17 15.58
N ASN A 541 0.93 -23.13 16.78
CA ASN A 541 0.72 -24.31 17.59
C ASN A 541 -0.65 -24.29 18.26
N ILE A 542 -1.18 -25.48 18.53
CA ILE A 542 -2.34 -25.69 19.38
C ILE A 542 -2.00 -26.78 20.42
N PRO A 543 -2.25 -26.52 21.71
CA PRO A 543 -2.23 -27.57 22.72
C PRO A 543 -3.22 -28.68 22.37
N PHE A 544 -2.89 -29.92 22.74
CA PHE A 544 -3.74 -31.07 22.50
C PHE A 544 -3.75 -31.98 23.72
N SER A 545 -4.89 -32.07 24.41
CA SER A 545 -5.02 -32.99 25.54
C SER A 545 -5.74 -34.26 25.10
N ILE A 546 -5.07 -35.41 25.20
CA ILE A 546 -5.70 -36.73 25.09
C ILE A 546 -5.83 -37.26 26.51
N LYS A 547 -7.06 -37.43 26.98
CA LYS A 547 -7.32 -38.12 28.24
C LYS A 547 -7.43 -39.62 28.04
#